data_AF-A0A8H5N0M8-F1
#
_entry.id   AF-A0A8H5N0M8-F1
#
_cell.length_a   1.000
_cell.length_b   1.000
_cell.length_c   1.000
_cell.angle_alpha   90.00
_cell.angle_beta   90.00
_cell.angle_gamma   90.00
#
_symmetry.space_group_name_H-M   'P 1'
#
loop_
_entity.id
_entity.type
_entity.pdbx_description
1 polymer ?
#
loop_
_entity_poly.entity_id
_entity_poly.type
_entity_poly.pdbx_seq_one_letter_code
_entity_poly.pdbx_strand_id
1 'polypeptide(L)'
;MRYHVKNLPVGGWVYEELSLPNIRSTTRLLARIVIAKVEDEDRLVEIVRNTPVVQNDPNCRCRTWIADVLSRIAQDGGAVGTSELDWAKIEPVAREYVANKTAAGRYLHGEDAVAEADLGYATGKGGSTLILKHYCYRL
;
A
#
# COMPACT_ATOMS: atom_id res chain seq x y z
N MET A 1 -8.85 2.18 6.70
CA MET A 1 -8.72 3.24 5.66
C MET A 1 -7.75 2.80 4.57
N ARG A 2 -7.73 3.47 3.41
CA ARG A 2 -6.70 3.33 2.35
C ARG A 2 -6.02 4.67 2.11
N TYR A 3 -4.71 4.63 1.94
CA TYR A 3 -3.82 5.75 1.68
C TYR A 3 -3.00 5.43 0.44
N HIS A 4 -3.01 6.32 -0.55
CA HIS A 4 -2.22 6.10 -1.76
C HIS A 4 -1.86 7.40 -2.45
N VAL A 5 -0.90 7.30 -3.36
CA VAL A 5 -0.59 8.37 -4.30
C VAL A 5 -0.87 7.88 -5.72
N LYS A 6 -1.56 8.71 -6.50
CA LYS A 6 -1.86 8.46 -7.91
C LYS A 6 -1.36 9.61 -8.77
N ASN A 7 -0.97 9.31 -10.00
CA ASN A 7 -0.55 10.34 -10.94
C ASN A 7 -1.77 10.78 -11.78
N LEU A 8 -2.14 12.04 -11.66
CA LEU A 8 -3.18 12.66 -12.47
C LEU A 8 -2.56 13.25 -13.75
N PRO A 9 -3.10 12.96 -14.95
CA PRO A 9 -2.53 13.42 -16.21
C PRO A 9 -2.27 14.93 -16.33
N VAL A 10 -3.06 15.76 -15.62
CA VAL A 10 -2.98 17.23 -15.65
C VAL A 10 -2.62 17.83 -14.29
N GLY A 11 -2.37 17.00 -13.26
CA GLY A 11 -2.21 17.44 -11.88
C GLY A 11 -0.97 16.91 -11.14
N GLY A 12 -0.19 16.02 -11.75
CA GLY A 12 0.94 15.38 -11.10
C GLY A 12 0.51 14.37 -10.04
N TRP A 13 1.40 14.07 -9.09
CA TRP A 13 1.14 13.08 -8.06
C TRP A 13 0.25 13.65 -6.96
N VAL A 14 -0.85 12.97 -6.63
CA VAL A 14 -1.79 13.41 -5.60
C VAL A 14 -1.98 12.31 -4.57
N TYR A 15 -1.90 12.69 -3.30
CA TYR A 15 -2.26 11.86 -2.16
C TYR A 15 -3.77 11.82 -1.98
N GLU A 16 -4.33 10.63 -1.72
CA GLU A 16 -5.73 10.48 -1.33
C GLU A 16 -5.91 9.52 -0.15
N GLU A 17 -6.90 9.85 0.68
CA GLU A 17 -7.42 8.99 1.73
C GLU A 17 -8.81 8.51 1.35
N LEU A 18 -9.00 7.20 1.28
CA LEU A 18 -10.26 6.60 0.90
C LEU A 18 -10.78 5.70 2.02
N SER A 19 -11.96 6.06 2.52
CA SER A 19 -12.73 5.15 3.37
C SER A 19 -13.25 4.00 2.53
N LEU A 20 -12.94 2.77 2.95
CA LEU A 20 -13.38 1.55 2.29
C LEU A 20 -14.31 0.79 3.25
N PRO A 21 -15.59 1.19 3.34
CA PRO A 21 -16.54 0.60 4.27
C PRO A 21 -16.82 -0.88 3.98
N ASN A 22 -16.71 -1.30 2.71
CA ASN A 22 -16.79 -2.70 2.33
C ASN A 22 -15.61 -3.07 1.42
N ILE A 23 -14.76 -3.94 1.94
CA ILE A 23 -13.56 -4.37 1.22
C ILE A 23 -13.84 -5.40 0.12
N ARG A 24 -15.07 -5.94 0.07
CA ARG A 24 -15.59 -6.80 -1.00
C ARG A 24 -16.21 -6.00 -2.15
N SER A 25 -16.59 -4.74 -1.92
CA SER A 25 -17.13 -3.85 -2.97
C SER A 25 -16.03 -3.05 -3.68
N THR A 26 -14.76 -3.26 -3.32
CA THR A 26 -13.64 -2.74 -4.12
C THR A 26 -13.49 -3.65 -5.33
N THR A 27 -14.03 -3.25 -6.47
CA THR A 27 -14.12 -4.02 -7.73
C THR A 27 -12.76 -4.42 -8.33
N ARG A 28 -11.64 -3.90 -7.81
CA ARG A 28 -10.31 -4.20 -8.31
C ARG A 28 -9.61 -5.19 -7.41
N LEU A 29 -9.11 -6.28 -7.99
CA LEU A 29 -8.53 -7.38 -7.23
C LEU A 29 -7.20 -6.97 -6.59
N LEU A 30 -7.17 -6.96 -5.25
CA LEU A 30 -6.03 -6.54 -4.45
C LEU A 30 -5.30 -7.76 -3.88
N ALA A 31 -3.99 -7.88 -4.15
CA ALA A 31 -3.14 -8.63 -3.24
C ALA A 31 -2.99 -7.83 -1.95
N ARG A 32 -3.07 -8.51 -0.81
CA ARG A 32 -2.89 -7.91 0.52
C ARG A 32 -1.82 -8.67 1.25
N ILE A 33 -0.84 -7.94 1.74
CA ILE A 33 0.28 -8.49 2.47
C ILE A 33 0.35 -7.76 3.79
N VAL A 34 0.24 -8.53 4.86
CA VAL A 34 0.40 -8.03 6.21
C VAL A 34 1.88 -7.84 6.46
N ILE A 35 2.27 -6.62 6.84
CA ILE A 35 3.67 -6.28 7.08
C ILE A 35 3.93 -5.82 8.52
N ALA A 36 2.91 -5.38 9.26
CA ALA A 36 3.08 -4.94 10.64
C ALA A 36 1.79 -5.02 11.46
N LYS A 37 1.94 -5.20 12.78
CA LYS A 37 0.88 -4.97 13.77
C LYS A 37 0.88 -3.51 14.19
N VAL A 38 -0.26 -2.84 14.11
CA VAL A 38 -0.42 -1.44 14.50
C VAL A 38 -0.61 -1.38 16.02
N GLU A 39 0.16 -0.51 16.67
CA GLU A 39 0.08 -0.28 18.12
C GLU A 39 -0.49 1.12 18.41
N ASP A 40 -0.22 2.10 17.54
CA ASP A 40 -0.76 3.46 17.61
C ASP A 40 -1.27 3.90 16.24
N GLU A 41 -2.59 3.91 16.08
CA GLU A 41 -3.25 4.19 14.80
C GLU A 41 -3.17 5.68 14.44
N ASP A 42 -3.40 6.59 15.39
CA ASP A 42 -3.37 8.03 15.14
C ASP A 42 -1.97 8.47 14.70
N ARG A 43 -0.94 7.95 15.38
CA ARG A 43 0.45 8.19 15.04
C ARG A 43 0.83 7.63 13.66
N LEU A 44 0.38 6.41 13.34
CA LEU A 44 0.57 5.83 12.01
C LEU A 44 -0.05 6.72 10.93
N VAL A 45 -1.28 7.17 11.14
CA VAL A 45 -2.00 8.03 10.20
C VAL A 45 -1.29 9.38 10.01
N GLU A 46 -0.79 9.97 11.10
CA GLU A 46 0.00 11.20 11.04
C GLU A 46 1.26 11.05 10.19
N ILE A 47 2.01 9.94 10.36
CA ILE A 47 3.20 9.65 9.55
C ILE A 47 2.84 9.56 8.06
N VAL A 48 1.79 8.82 7.73
CA VAL A 48 1.35 8.63 6.34
C VAL A 48 0.94 9.97 5.72
N ARG A 49 0.14 10.78 6.43
CA ARG A 49 -0.31 12.12 5.99
C ARG A 49 0.84 13.09 5.75
N ASN A 50 1.85 13.04 6.60
CA ASN A 50 3.00 13.93 6.54
C ASN A 50 4.11 13.42 5.62
N THR A 51 3.93 12.26 4.98
CA THR A 51 4.91 11.73 4.01
C THR A 51 4.84 12.53 2.70
N PRO A 52 5.91 13.23 2.30
CA PRO A 52 5.88 14.09 1.13
C PRO A 52 5.59 13.32 -0.16
N VAL A 53 4.74 13.90 -1.01
CA VAL A 53 4.54 13.41 -2.38
C VAL A 53 5.47 14.18 -3.31
N VAL A 54 6.55 13.53 -3.73
CA VAL A 54 7.56 14.15 -4.60
C VAL A 54 6.95 14.44 -5.97
N GLN A 55 6.95 15.71 -6.36
CA GLN A 55 6.53 16.17 -7.68
C GLN A 55 7.71 16.26 -8.64
N ASN A 56 7.44 16.13 -9.94
CA ASN A 56 8.40 16.39 -11.02
C ASN A 56 9.66 15.50 -11.01
N ASP A 57 9.70 14.44 -10.21
CA ASP A 57 10.74 13.42 -10.29
C ASP A 57 10.27 12.30 -11.24
N PRO A 58 10.96 12.05 -12.37
CA PRO A 58 10.61 10.99 -13.31
C PRO A 58 10.71 9.58 -12.71
N ASN A 59 11.45 9.42 -11.60
CA ASN A 59 11.53 8.16 -10.87
C ASN A 59 10.43 8.01 -9.80
N CYS A 60 9.68 9.08 -9.52
CA CYS A 60 8.59 9.02 -8.57
C CYS A 60 7.54 8.02 -9.05
N ARG A 61 7.24 7.04 -8.20
CA ARG A 61 6.20 6.05 -8.38
C ARG A 61 5.44 5.91 -7.07
N CYS A 62 4.22 5.39 -7.12
CA CYS A 62 3.49 5.01 -5.89
C CYS A 62 4.30 4.11 -4.96
N ARG A 63 5.09 3.20 -5.53
CA ARG A 63 6.01 2.32 -4.79
C ARG A 63 7.15 3.05 -4.10
N THR A 64 7.71 4.11 -4.69
CA THR A 64 8.77 4.89 -4.04
C THR A 64 8.23 5.71 -2.88
N TRP A 65 6.99 6.20 -2.99
CA TRP A 65 6.29 6.84 -1.87
C TRP A 65 6.02 5.87 -0.72
N ILE A 66 5.58 4.63 -1.02
CA ILE A 66 5.41 3.59 0.02
C ILE A 66 6.74 3.30 0.72
N ALA A 67 7.84 3.19 -0.02
CA ALA A 67 9.16 2.99 0.59
C ALA A 67 9.52 4.12 1.58
N ASP A 68 9.21 5.38 1.24
CA ASP A 68 9.40 6.53 2.15
C ASP A 68 8.48 6.43 3.39
N VAL A 69 7.20 6.10 3.21
CA VAL A 69 6.27 5.90 4.33
C VAL A 69 6.82 4.83 5.29
N LEU A 70 7.27 3.68 4.78
CA LEU A 70 7.81 2.60 5.62
C LEU A 70 9.10 3.03 6.32
N SER A 71 9.97 3.77 5.64
CA SER A 71 11.17 4.33 6.26
C SER A 71 10.84 5.27 7.41
N ARG A 72 9.81 6.12 7.26
CA ARG A 72 9.35 7.03 8.31
C ARG A 72 8.70 6.30 9.47
N ILE A 73 7.92 5.26 9.22
CA ILE A 73 7.38 4.39 10.28
C ILE A 73 8.52 3.72 11.06
N ALA A 74 9.56 3.26 10.38
CA ALA A 74 10.72 2.66 11.03
C ALA A 74 11.52 3.68 11.87
N GLN A 75 11.67 4.92 11.38
CA GLN A 75 12.33 6.01 12.10
C GLN A 75 11.52 6.47 13.32
N ASP A 76 10.20 6.48 13.20
CA ASP A 76 9.28 6.82 14.29
C ASP A 76 9.37 5.85 15.47
N GLY A 77 9.43 4.54 15.17
CA GLY A 77 9.65 3.48 16.15
C GLY A 77 8.52 3.24 17.15
N GLY A 78 7.36 3.89 17.02
CA GLY A 78 6.24 3.75 17.96
C GLY A 78 4.87 3.48 17.34
N ALA A 79 4.68 3.76 16.04
CA ALA A 79 3.41 3.51 15.36
C ALA A 79 3.05 2.00 15.24
N VAL A 80 4.07 1.13 15.16
CA VAL A 80 3.88 -0.31 14.94
C VAL A 80 4.74 -1.14 15.89
N GLY A 81 4.27 -2.35 16.19
CA GLY A 81 4.99 -3.35 16.97
C GLY A 81 5.78 -4.29 16.07
N THR A 82 5.50 -5.60 16.16
CA THR A 82 6.09 -6.61 15.26
C THR A 82 5.84 -6.24 13.81
N SER A 83 6.93 -6.08 13.06
CA SER A 83 6.87 -5.54 11.70
C SER A 83 8.06 -5.99 10.84
N GLU A 84 7.83 -6.01 9.54
CA GLU A 84 8.85 -5.93 8.49
C GLU A 84 8.60 -4.62 7.74
N LEU A 85 9.56 -3.71 7.76
CA LEU A 85 9.45 -2.36 7.18
C LEU A 85 10.49 -2.11 6.10
N ASP A 86 11.37 -3.09 5.82
CA ASP A 86 12.35 -3.00 4.76
C ASP A 86 11.69 -3.19 3.38
N TRP A 87 11.51 -2.08 2.66
CA TRP A 87 10.92 -2.11 1.32
C TRP A 87 11.68 -3.04 0.36
N ALA A 88 13.01 -3.14 0.49
CA ALA A 88 13.83 -3.99 -0.37
C ALA A 88 13.53 -5.48 -0.18
N LYS A 89 12.97 -5.88 0.98
CA LYS A 89 12.48 -7.25 1.22
C LYS A 89 11.01 -7.41 0.89
N ILE A 90 10.18 -6.41 1.22
CA ILE A 90 8.73 -6.48 1.04
C ILE A 90 8.37 -6.49 -0.45
N GLU A 91 8.99 -5.65 -1.27
CA GLU A 91 8.63 -5.51 -2.68
C GLU A 91 8.82 -6.81 -3.48
N PRO A 92 9.97 -7.50 -3.40
CA PRO A 92 10.14 -8.77 -4.10
C PRO A 92 9.11 -9.83 -3.69
N VAL A 93 8.88 -10.00 -2.39
CA VAL A 93 7.89 -10.95 -1.85
C VAL A 93 6.49 -10.60 -2.34
N ALA A 94 6.16 -9.31 -2.37
CA ALA A 94 4.86 -8.86 -2.84
C ALA A 94 4.63 -9.15 -4.32
N ARG A 95 5.65 -8.89 -5.15
CA ARG A 95 5.61 -9.17 -6.58
C ARG A 95 5.53 -10.65 -6.87
N GLU A 96 6.32 -11.46 -6.17
CA GLU A 96 6.28 -12.91 -6.29
C GLU A 96 4.89 -13.45 -5.90
N TYR A 97 4.35 -13.01 -4.77
CA TYR A 97 3.00 -13.40 -4.34
C TYR A 97 1.96 -13.05 -5.40
N VAL A 98 1.99 -11.82 -5.92
CA VAL A 98 1.06 -11.37 -6.97
C VAL A 98 1.21 -12.23 -8.22
N ALA A 99 2.43 -12.41 -8.73
CA ALA A 99 2.72 -13.21 -9.92
C ALA A 99 2.21 -14.65 -9.77
N ASN A 100 2.45 -15.28 -8.62
CA ASN A 100 1.96 -16.63 -8.31
C ASN A 100 0.42 -16.69 -8.29
N LYS A 101 -0.25 -15.67 -7.75
CA LYS A 101 -1.72 -15.58 -7.78
C LYS A 101 -2.26 -15.32 -9.18
N THR A 102 -1.57 -14.53 -10.00
CA THR A 102 -1.90 -14.33 -11.41
C THR A 102 -1.81 -15.63 -12.19
N ALA A 103 -0.70 -16.36 -12.05
CA ALA A 103 -0.51 -17.67 -12.69
C ALA A 103 -1.56 -18.69 -12.25
N ALA A 104 -1.98 -18.64 -10.98
CA ALA A 104 -3.08 -19.46 -10.46
C ALA A 104 -4.49 -18.98 -10.89
N GLY A 105 -4.57 -17.98 -11.76
CA GLY A 105 -5.81 -17.53 -12.36
C GLY A 105 -6.66 -16.58 -11.51
N ARG A 106 -6.14 -16.10 -10.37
CA ARG A 106 -6.90 -15.27 -9.41
C ARG A 106 -7.43 -13.98 -10.03
N TYR A 107 -6.74 -13.44 -11.04
CA TYR A 107 -7.01 -12.13 -11.66
C TYR A 107 -7.42 -12.21 -13.13
N LEU A 108 -7.94 -13.36 -13.57
CA LEU A 108 -8.29 -13.56 -15.00
C LEU A 108 -9.67 -13.01 -15.38
N HIS A 109 -10.51 -12.64 -14.41
CA HIS A 109 -11.89 -12.20 -14.65
C HIS A 109 -12.16 -10.89 -13.89
N GLY A 110 -11.88 -9.76 -14.54
CA GLY A 110 -12.08 -8.41 -14.01
C GLY A 110 -11.32 -7.37 -14.83
N GLU A 111 -11.76 -6.11 -14.77
CA GLU A 111 -11.08 -4.93 -15.36
C GLU A 111 -9.77 -4.62 -14.60
N ASP A 112 -8.86 -5.59 -14.53
CA ASP A 112 -7.77 -5.67 -13.55
C ASP A 112 -6.47 -4.95 -13.96
N ALA A 113 -6.52 -4.10 -14.97
CA ALA A 113 -5.34 -3.46 -15.56
C ALA A 113 -5.13 -2.02 -15.07
N VAL A 114 -4.83 -1.83 -13.79
CA VAL A 114 -4.26 -0.55 -13.32
C VAL A 114 -3.19 -0.76 -12.26
N ALA A 115 -2.03 -0.16 -12.49
CA ALA A 115 -0.80 -0.31 -11.74
C ALA A 115 -0.70 0.74 -10.62
N GLU A 116 -1.12 0.39 -9.41
CA GLU A 116 -0.89 1.20 -8.22
C GLU A 116 -0.37 0.33 -7.06
N ALA A 117 0.23 0.95 -6.06
CA ALA A 117 0.50 0.31 -4.79
C ALA A 117 -0.02 1.28 -3.72
N ASP A 118 -0.75 0.73 -2.76
CA ASP A 118 -1.41 1.51 -1.72
C ASP A 118 -1.17 0.90 -0.34
N LEU A 119 -1.15 1.76 0.67
CA LEU A 119 -1.07 1.36 2.06
C LEU A 119 -2.46 1.46 2.69
N GLY A 120 -2.80 0.52 3.54
CA GLY A 120 -4.02 0.63 4.34
C GLY A 120 -3.88 -0.21 5.59
N TYR A 121 -4.84 -0.11 6.48
CA TYR A 121 -4.90 -0.99 7.63
C TYR A 121 -6.29 -1.61 7.75
N ALA A 122 -6.33 -2.80 8.36
CA ALA A 122 -7.56 -3.53 8.65
C ALA A 122 -7.67 -3.78 10.15
N THR A 123 -8.86 -3.53 10.68
CA THR A 123 -9.26 -3.80 12.06
C THR A 123 -9.92 -5.18 12.15
N GLY A 124 -9.43 -6.08 12.99
CA GLY A 124 -10.03 -7.39 13.25
C GLY A 124 -10.13 -7.71 14.75
N LYS A 125 -10.70 -8.88 15.09
CA LYS A 125 -10.82 -9.35 16.50
C LYS A 125 -9.48 -9.46 17.25
N GLY A 126 -8.33 -9.35 16.58
CA GLY A 126 -6.98 -9.39 17.14
C GLY A 126 -6.18 -8.09 17.03
N GLY A 127 -6.83 -6.95 16.75
CA GLY A 127 -6.19 -5.64 16.61
C GLY A 127 -6.09 -5.13 15.17
N SER A 128 -5.48 -3.95 15.01
CA SER A 128 -5.25 -3.30 13.72
C SER A 128 -3.95 -3.80 13.07
N THR A 129 -3.97 -4.06 11.77
CA THR A 129 -2.82 -4.56 11.01
C THR A 129 -2.57 -3.68 9.80
N LEU A 130 -1.31 -3.31 9.57
CA LEU A 130 -0.88 -2.60 8.37
C LEU A 130 -0.77 -3.58 7.20
N ILE A 131 -1.45 -3.24 6.11
CA ILE A 131 -1.56 -4.02 4.91
C ILE A 131 -1.02 -3.21 3.74
N LEU A 132 0.00 -3.77 3.08
CA LEU A 132 0.39 -3.32 1.76
C LEU A 132 -0.52 -3.98 0.72
N LYS A 133 -1.07 -3.15 -0.15
CA LYS A 133 -1.85 -3.57 -1.30
C LYS A 133 -1.05 -3.33 -2.57
N HIS A 134 -0.89 -4.37 -3.38
CA HIS A 134 -0.16 -4.31 -4.63
C HIS A 134 -1.09 -4.70 -5.77
N TYR A 135 -1.16 -3.85 -6.80
CA TYR A 135 -1.86 -4.17 -8.04
C TYR A 135 -0.91 -4.87 -9.02
N CYS A 136 -1.43 -5.91 -9.70
CA CYS A 136 -0.71 -6.66 -10.72
C CYS A 136 -0.47 -5.78 -11.95
N TYR A 137 0.76 -5.79 -12.47
CA TYR A 137 1.10 -5.10 -13.71
C TYR A 137 0.83 -6.04 -14.90
N ARG A 138 0.48 -5.44 -16.05
CA ARG A 138 0.71 -6.05 -17.36
C ARG A 138 2.22 -6.25 -17.50
N LEU A 139 2.64 -7.52 -17.68
CA LEU A 139 4.01 -7.89 -18.05
C LEU A 139 4.38 -7.25 -19.39
#